data_AF-A0A7J4T594-F1
#
_entry.id   AF-A0A7J4T594-F1
#
_cell.length_a   1.000
_cell.length_b   1.000
_cell.length_c   1.000
_cell.angle_alpha   90.00
_cell.angle_beta   90.00
_cell.angle_gamma   90.00
#
_symmetry.space_group_name_H-M   'P 1'
#
loop_
_entity.id
_entity.type
_entity.pdbx_description
1 polymer ?
#
loop_
_entity_poly.entity_id
_entity_poly.type
_entity_poly.pdbx_seq_one_letter_code
_entity_poly.pdbx_strand_id
1 'polypeptide(L)' 'DDMIPDDAINRLHESASKVAQFCDELGVKQWEIIAEQGYGHSVELEGGKITMASGGGSGGIGVRVLD' A
#
# COMPACT_ATOMS: atom_id res chain seq x y z
N ASP A 1 20.98 2.67 2.12
CA ASP A 1 19.92 2.54 3.11
C ASP A 1 18.64 2.75 2.35
N ASP A 2 18.02 1.65 1.92
CA ASP A 2 16.84 1.73 1.06
C ASP A 2 15.62 1.88 1.94
N MET A 3 14.88 2.96 1.71
CA MET A 3 13.67 3.30 2.47
C MET A 3 12.55 2.30 2.28
N ILE A 4 12.64 1.50 1.21
CA ILE A 4 11.67 0.51 0.82
C ILE A 4 12.20 -0.87 1.23
N PRO A 5 11.44 -1.65 2.02
CA PRO A 5 11.80 -3.02 2.32
C PRO A 5 11.97 -3.86 1.05
N ASP A 6 12.96 -4.74 1.02
CA ASP A 6 13.26 -5.61 -0.15
C ASP A 6 12.06 -6.47 -0.59
N ASP A 7 11.16 -6.79 0.34
CA ASP A 7 9.98 -7.63 0.12
C ASP A 7 8.69 -6.83 -0.11
N ALA A 8 8.75 -5.49 -0.17
CA ALA A 8 7.56 -4.63 -0.24
C ALA A 8 6.68 -4.96 -1.46
N ILE A 9 7.30 -5.19 -2.62
CA ILE A 9 6.60 -5.58 -3.85
C ILE A 9 5.92 -6.94 -3.69
N ASN A 10 6.62 -7.92 -3.13
CA ASN A 10 6.08 -9.27 -2.91
C ASN A 10 4.86 -9.22 -1.98
N ARG A 11 4.96 -8.46 -0.87
CA ARG A 11 3.85 -8.27 0.08
C ARG A 11 2.64 -7.59 -0.55
N LEU A 12 2.86 -6.64 -1.45
CA LEU A 12 1.79 -5.96 -2.19
C LEU A 12 1.10 -6.94 -3.15
N HIS A 13 1.88 -7.73 -3.89
CA HIS A 13 1.38 -8.77 -4.78
C HIS A 13 0.62 -9.88 -4.05
N GLU A 14 1.11 -10.36 -2.91
CA GLU A 14 0.43 -11.38 -2.10
C GLU A 14 -0.93 -10.89 -1.63
N SER A 15 -1.00 -9.63 -1.18
CA SER A 15 -2.25 -9.02 -0.73
C SER A 15 -3.25 -8.86 -1.88
N ALA A 16 -2.79 -8.40 -3.05
CA ALA A 16 -3.62 -8.32 -4.24
C ALA A 16 -4.12 -9.71 -4.70
N SER A 17 -3.25 -10.73 -4.65
CA SER A 17 -3.60 -12.10 -5.05
C SER A 17 -4.68 -12.70 -4.14
N LYS A 18 -4.65 -12.41 -2.83
CA LYS A 18 -5.71 -12.84 -1.90
C LYS A 18 -7.06 -12.23 -2.28
N VAL A 19 -7.09 -10.94 -2.63
CA VAL A 19 -8.33 -10.27 -3.05
C VAL A 19 -8.85 -10.84 -4.37
N ALA A 20 -7.95 -11.11 -5.33
CA ALA A 20 -8.29 -11.79 -6.58
C ALA A 20 -8.95 -13.16 -6.32
N GLN A 21 -8.34 -13.97 -5.46
CA GLN A 21 -8.89 -15.27 -5.07
C GLN A 21 -10.29 -15.14 -4.47
N PHE A 22 -10.53 -14.16 -3.60
CA PHE A 22 -11.87 -13.91 -3.05
C PHE A 22 -12.89 -13.56 -4.14
N CYS A 23 -12.50 -12.76 -5.14
CA CYS A 23 -13.39 -12.45 -6.27
C CYS A 23 -13.74 -13.71 -7.07
N ASP A 24 -12.76 -14.57 -7.33
CA ASP A 24 -12.96 -15.83 -8.04
C ASP A 24 -13.89 -16.79 -7.26
N GLU A 25 -13.68 -16.93 -5.94
CA GLU A 25 -14.52 -17.75 -5.05
C GLU A 25 -15.96 -17.24 -4.98
N LEU A 26 -16.17 -15.93 -5.10
CA LEU A 26 -17.49 -15.30 -5.14
C LEU A 26 -18.14 -15.35 -6.53
N GLY A 27 -17.44 -15.88 -7.55
CA GLY A 27 -17.94 -15.96 -8.92
C GLY A 27 -18.05 -14.60 -9.62
N VAL A 28 -17.31 -13.60 -9.16
CA VAL A 28 -17.25 -12.28 -9.80
C VAL A 28 -16.51 -12.40 -11.13
N LYS A 29 -17.19 -12.06 -12.23
CA LYS A 29 -16.66 -12.29 -13.58
C LYS A 29 -15.60 -11.28 -14.01
N GLN A 30 -15.74 -10.04 -13.56
CA GLN A 30 -14.84 -8.97 -13.94
C GLN A 30 -14.55 -8.11 -12.72
N TRP A 31 -13.27 -7.88 -12.46
CA TRP A 31 -12.80 -7.08 -11.34
C TRP A 31 -11.45 -6.44 -11.67
N GLU A 32 -11.13 -5.36 -10.97
CA GLU A 32 -9.83 -4.68 -11.02
C GLU A 32 -9.35 -4.41 -9.59
N ILE A 33 -8.06 -4.60 -9.34
CA ILE A 33 -7.43 -4.32 -8.05
C ILE A 33 -6.46 -3.16 -8.22
N ILE A 34 -6.55 -2.19 -7.32
CA ILE A 34 -5.60 -1.09 -7.18
C ILE A 34 -4.94 -1.25 -5.82
N ALA A 35 -3.61 -1.31 -5.81
CA ALA A 35 -2.81 -1.50 -4.62
C ALA A 35 -1.69 -0.44 -4.58
N GLU A 36 -1.52 0.23 -3.44
CA GLU A 36 -0.49 1.22 -3.22
C GLU A 36 0.26 0.94 -1.93
N GLN A 37 1.58 1.15 -1.96
CA GLN A 37 2.45 1.12 -0.79
C GLN A 37 3.48 2.23 -0.91
N GLY A 38 3.50 3.13 0.08
CA GLY A 38 4.45 4.22 0.19
C GLY A 38 5.28 4.10 1.46
N TYR A 39 6.54 4.53 1.40
CA TYR A 39 7.46 4.62 2.54
C TYR A 39 8.11 5.98 2.54
N GLY A 40 8.21 6.61 3.70
CA GLY A 40 8.67 7.98 3.78
C GLY A 40 9.10 8.41 5.17
N HIS A 41 9.88 9.49 5.19
CA HIS A 41 10.17 10.25 6.38
C HIS A 41 9.53 11.63 6.25
N SER A 42 9.01 12.15 7.34
CA SER A 42 8.53 13.53 7.44
C SER A 42 9.27 14.25 8.56
N VAL A 43 9.65 15.50 8.28
CA VAL A 43 10.29 16.39 9.26
C VAL A 43 9.52 17.70 9.27
N GLU A 44 9.05 18.09 10.44
CA GLU A 44 8.38 19.37 10.68
C GLU A 44 9.35 20.34 11.35
N LEU A 45 9.39 21.57 10.82
CA LEU A 45 10.26 22.63 11.31
C LEU A 45 9.41 23.82 11.77
N GLU A 46 9.67 24.32 12.97
CA GLU A 46 9.05 25.53 13.51
C GLU A 46 10.12 26.41 14.15
N GLY A 47 10.16 27.70 13.78
CA GLY A 47 11.12 28.65 14.33
C GLY A 47 12.60 28.26 14.13
N GLY A 48 12.92 27.53 13.06
CA GLY A 48 14.28 27.05 12.77
C GLY A 48 14.72 25.85 13.60
N LYS A 49 13.80 25.20 14.34
CA LYS A 49 14.05 23.97 15.09
C LYS A 49 13.18 22.83 14.56
N ILE A 50 13.68 21.60 14.69
CA ILE A 50 12.88 20.40 14.43
C ILE A 50 11.86 20.25 15.56
N THR A 51 10.58 20.24 15.21
CA THR A 51 9.48 19.99 16.16
C THR A 51 9.00 18.55 16.09
N MET A 52 9.06 17.94 14.90
CA MET A 52 8.73 16.54 14.70
C MET A 52 9.63 15.91 13.65
N ALA A 53 10.03 14.67 13.90
CA ALA A 53 10.63 13.81 12.90
C ALA A 53 9.98 12.43 13.03
N SER A 54 9.44 11.92 11.93
CA SER A 54 8.73 10.64 11.91
C SER A 54 9.09 9.87 10.65
N GLY A 55 9.01 8.55 10.75
CA GLY A 55 9.11 7.62 9.64
C GLY A 55 7.86 6.75 9.63
N GLY A 56 7.41 6.39 8.44
CA GLY A 56 6.20 5.58 8.32
C GLY A 56 6.00 5.03 6.92
N GLY A 57 5.06 4.09 6.86
CA GLY A 57 4.49 3.60 5.61
C GLY A 57 3.03 4.01 5.48
N SER A 58 2.61 4.29 4.27
CA SER A 58 1.19 4.40 3.89
C SER A 58 0.88 3.33 2.86
N GLY A 59 -0.39 2.99 2.70
CA GLY A 59 -0.79 2.03 1.69
C GLY A 59 -2.23 1.57 1.84
N GLY A 60 -2.69 0.83 0.84
CA GLY A 60 -4.05 0.32 0.79
C GLY A 60 -4.28 -0.54 -0.43
N ILE A 61 -5.33 -1.36 -0.35
CA ILE A 61 -5.84 -2.14 -1.47
C ILE A 61 -7.32 -1.83 -1.64
N GLY A 62 -7.71 -1.54 -2.87
CA GLY A 62 -9.08 -1.40 -3.30
C GLY A 62 -9.38 -2.41 -4.41
N VAL A 63 -10.60 -2.94 -4.40
CA VAL A 63 -11.13 -3.75 -5.49
C VAL A 63 -12.37 -3.08 -6.06
N ARG A 64 -12.43 -3.01 -7.39
CA ARG A 64 -13.61 -2.58 -8.13
C ARG A 64 -14.20 -3.78 -8.84
N VAL A 65 -15.39 -4.20 -8.40
CA VAL A 65 -16.19 -5.21 -9.08
C VAL A 65 -16.89 -4.57 -10.27
N LEU A 66 -16.88 -5.27 -11.40
CA LEU A 66 -17.54 -4.88 -12.64
C LEU A 66 -18.60 -5.93 -12.99
N ASP A 67 -19.55 -5.56 -13.86
CA ASP A 67 -20.64 -6.44 -14.34
C ASP A 67 -20.17 -7.45 -15.39
#